data_AF-A0A0G0S6N9-F1
#
_entry.id   AF-A0A0G0S6N9-F1
#
_cell.length_a   1.000
_cell.length_b   1.000
_cell.length_c   1.000
_cell.angle_alpha   90.00
_cell.angle_beta   90.00
_cell.angle_gamma   90.00
#
_symmetry.space_group_name_H-M   'P 1'
#
loop_
_entity.id
_entity.type
_entity.pdbx_description
1 polymer ?
#
loop_
_entity_poly.entity_id
_entity_poly.type
_entity_poly.pdbx_seq_one_letter_code
_entity_poly.pdbx_strand_id
1 'polypeptide(L)'
;MNYYGMTLKLKVIKTLITHVVNKMNKIAKAKKAKEELDQIKYLLKTAQISFDEARARAETPLKELNEGMAEVAKQHGFKHRQVGFTGFFR
;
A
#
# COMPACT_ATOMS: atom_id res chain seq x y z
N MET A 1 -40.10 -16.65 -13.76
CA MET A 1 -38.93 -16.54 -12.87
C MET A 1 -37.76 -15.94 -13.66
N ASN A 2 -37.28 -14.76 -13.27
CA ASN A 2 -36.35 -13.97 -14.08
C ASN A 2 -34.88 -14.30 -13.74
N TYR A 3 -34.43 -15.49 -14.16
CA TYR A 3 -33.10 -16.04 -13.83
C TYR A 3 -31.92 -15.16 -14.31
N TYR A 4 -32.09 -14.45 -15.43
CA TYR A 4 -31.07 -13.57 -16.01
C TYR A 4 -30.80 -12.31 -15.16
N GLY A 5 -31.81 -11.77 -14.46
CA GLY A 5 -31.63 -10.63 -13.56
C GLY A 5 -30.87 -11.00 -12.28
N MET A 6 -30.95 -12.26 -11.84
CA MET A 6 -30.30 -12.74 -10.63
C MET A 6 -28.81 -13.04 -10.85
N THR A 7 -28.45 -13.61 -12.00
CA THR A 7 -27.05 -13.87 -12.39
C THR A 7 -26.27 -12.58 -12.63
N LEU A 8 -26.89 -11.55 -13.22
CA LEU A 8 -26.27 -10.24 -13.41
C LEU A 8 -25.97 -9.55 -12.06
N LYS A 9 -26.92 -9.58 -11.12
CA LYS A 9 -26.76 -9.02 -9.76
C LYS A 9 -25.63 -9.71 -8.99
N LEU A 10 -25.55 -11.05 -9.04
CA LEU A 10 -24.48 -11.82 -8.41
C LEU A 10 -23.09 -11.46 -8.96
N LYS A 11 -22.97 -11.27 -10.28
CA LYS A 11 -21.70 -10.89 -10.93
C LYS A 11 -21.23 -9.49 -10.48
N VAL A 12 -22.14 -8.53 -10.38
CA VAL A 12 -21.85 -7.17 -9.92
C VAL A 12 -21.42 -7.18 -8.44
N ILE A 13 -22.13 -7.91 -7.57
CA ILE A 13 -21.79 -8.04 -6.15
C ILE A 13 -20.39 -8.64 -5.97
N LYS A 14 -20.08 -9.74 -6.68
CA LYS A 14 -18.74 -10.36 -6.63
C LYS A 14 -17.65 -9.37 -7.03
N THR A 15 -17.90 -8.62 -8.10
CA THR A 15 -16.96 -7.60 -8.59
C THR A 15 -16.74 -6.51 -7.54
N LEU A 16 -17.81 -5.98 -6.93
CA LEU A 16 -17.71 -4.97 -5.88
C LEU A 16 -16.93 -5.48 -4.65
N ILE A 17 -17.23 -6.70 -4.19
CA ILE A 17 -16.51 -7.33 -3.08
C ILE A 17 -15.01 -7.45 -3.40
N THR A 18 -14.65 -7.93 -4.59
CA THR A 18 -13.24 -8.04 -5.00
C THR A 18 -12.54 -6.68 -4.98
N HIS A 19 -13.20 -5.61 -5.43
CA HIS A 19 -12.63 -4.27 -5.39
C HIS A 19 -12.42 -3.77 -3.96
N VAL A 20 -13.39 -4.00 -3.06
CA VAL A 20 -13.29 -3.60 -1.64
C VAL A 20 -12.17 -4.37 -0.96
N VAL A 21 -12.12 -5.69 -1.13
CA VAL A 21 -11.08 -6.55 -0.54
C VAL A 21 -9.69 -6.15 -1.03
N ASN A 22 -9.52 -5.90 -2.34
CA ASN A 22 -8.25 -5.45 -2.89
C ASN A 22 -7.80 -4.10 -2.30
N LYS A 23 -8.73 -3.16 -2.11
CA LYS A 23 -8.43 -1.86 -1.47
C LYS A 23 -8.00 -2.03 -0.01
N MET A 24 -8.74 -2.84 0.77
CA MET A 24 -8.40 -3.10 2.17
C MET A 24 -7.03 -3.78 2.29
N ASN A 25 -6.72 -4.73 1.40
CA ASN A 25 -5.42 -5.39 1.37
C ASN A 25 -4.27 -4.42 1.07
N LYS A 26 -4.43 -3.48 0.13
CA LYS A 26 -3.41 -2.46 -0.17
C LYS A 26 -3.13 -1.56 1.04
N ILE A 27 -4.17 -1.16 1.77
CA ILE A 27 -4.01 -0.33 2.97
C ILE A 27 -3.34 -1.11 4.10
N ALA A 28 -3.70 -2.38 4.29
CA ALA A 28 -3.07 -3.24 5.29
C ALA A 28 -1.57 -3.45 4.98
N LYS A 29 -1.24 -3.72 3.70
CA LYS A 29 0.16 -3.82 3.25
C LYS A 29 0.94 -2.53 3.50
N ALA A 30 0.36 -1.37 3.19
CA ALA A 30 1.02 -0.09 3.43
C ALA A 30 1.31 0.17 4.91
N LYS A 31 0.45 -0.28 5.84
CA LYS A 31 0.73 -0.20 7.28
C LYS A 31 1.94 -1.06 7.67
N LYS A 32 1.98 -2.32 7.22
CA LYS A 32 3.11 -3.22 7.45
C LYS A 32 4.40 -2.67 6.82
N ALA A 33 4.31 -2.16 5.61
CA ALA A 33 5.42 -1.56 4.90
C ALA A 33 5.97 -0.32 5.62
N LYS A 34 5.11 0.48 6.26
CA LYS A 34 5.55 1.59 7.12
C LYS A 34 6.38 1.07 8.30
N GLU A 35 5.90 0.03 8.99
CA GLU A 35 6.63 -0.58 10.11
C GLU A 35 7.99 -1.13 9.67
N GLU A 36 8.06 -1.78 8.50
CA GLU A 36 9.32 -2.25 7.91
C GLU A 36 10.28 -1.09 7.58
N LEU A 37 9.77 0.01 7.02
CA LEU A 37 10.59 1.20 6.75
C LEU A 37 11.10 1.86 8.03
N ASP A 38 10.29 1.91 9.08
CA ASP A 38 10.70 2.42 10.39
C ASP A 38 11.79 1.54 11.01
N GLN A 39 11.70 0.21 10.86
CA GLN A 39 12.76 -0.73 11.25
C GLN A 39 14.04 -0.51 10.44
N ILE A 40 13.95 -0.37 9.11
CA ILE A 40 15.13 -0.07 8.27
C ILE A 40 15.75 1.28 8.68
N LYS A 41 14.94 2.30 8.99
CA LYS A 41 15.41 3.60 9.47
C LYS A 41 16.12 3.49 10.79
N TYR A 42 15.61 2.66 11.71
CA TYR A 42 16.27 2.37 12.97
C TYR A 42 17.62 1.68 12.76
N LEU A 43 17.66 0.60 11.95
CA LEU A 43 18.90 -0.14 11.65
C LEU A 43 19.97 0.73 10.99
N LEU A 44 19.56 1.62 10.08
CA LEU A 44 20.47 2.58 9.46
C LEU A 44 21.00 3.60 10.48
N LYS A 45 20.14 4.11 11.37
CA LYS A 45 20.55 5.05 12.43
C LYS A 45 21.49 4.44 13.46
N THR A 46 21.33 3.15 13.75
CA THR A 46 22.21 2.40 14.65
C THR A 46 23.45 1.81 13.95
N ALA A 47 23.68 2.18 12.68
CA ALA A 47 24.78 1.70 11.85
C ALA A 47 24.87 0.16 11.73
N GLN A 48 23.75 -0.55 11.90
CA GLN A 48 23.67 -2.00 11.74
C GLN A 48 23.57 -2.44 10.28
N ILE A 49 23.17 -1.52 9.39
CA ILE A 49 23.16 -1.73 7.94
C ILE A 49 23.78 -0.50 7.25
N SER A 50 24.35 -0.73 6.07
CA SER A 50 24.87 0.35 5.23
C SER A 50 23.74 1.15 4.56
N PHE A 51 24.07 2.34 4.03
CA PHE A 51 23.12 3.16 3.29
C PHE A 51 22.59 2.45 2.04
N ASP A 52 23.45 1.74 1.31
CA ASP A 52 23.05 1.02 0.09
C ASP A 52 22.16 -0.19 0.42
N GLU A 53 22.43 -0.90 1.52
CA GLU A 53 21.55 -1.97 2.01
C GLU A 53 20.19 -1.43 2.46
N ALA A 54 20.17 -0.29 3.18
CA ALA A 54 18.93 0.36 3.56
C ALA A 54 18.10 0.76 2.34
N ARG A 55 18.76 1.29 1.30
CA ARG A 55 18.12 1.66 0.03
C ARG A 55 17.52 0.46 -0.69
N ALA A 56 18.26 -0.63 -0.82
CA ALA A 56 17.79 -1.86 -1.46
C ALA A 56 16.62 -2.48 -0.69
N ARG A 57 16.69 -2.54 0.65
CA ARG A 57 15.62 -3.09 1.50
C ARG A 57 14.37 -2.21 1.51
N ALA A 58 14.51 -0.91 1.37
CA ALA A 58 13.40 0.04 1.41
C ALA A 58 12.60 0.13 0.11
N GLU A 59 13.10 -0.40 -1.02
CA GLU A 59 12.45 -0.26 -2.33
C GLU A 59 11.03 -0.86 -2.36
N THR A 60 10.90 -2.13 -1.96
CA THR A 60 9.60 -2.82 -1.93
C THR A 60 8.65 -2.19 -0.90
N PRO A 61 9.05 -1.96 0.37
CA PRO A 61 8.19 -1.32 1.35
C PRO A 61 7.78 0.11 0.96
N LEU A 62 8.65 0.92 0.35
CA LEU A 62 8.29 2.26 -0.15
C LEU A 62 7.22 2.18 -1.24
N LYS A 63 7.31 1.20 -2.13
CA LYS A 63 6.30 1.00 -3.16
C LYS A 63 4.95 0.63 -2.54
N GLU A 64 4.93 -0.35 -1.64
CA GLU A 64 3.70 -0.78 -0.96
C GLU A 64 3.06 0.34 -0.12
N LEU A 65 3.89 1.13 0.58
CA LEU A 65 3.45 2.31 1.30
C LEU A 65 2.79 3.34 0.36
N ASN A 66 3.46 3.67 -0.75
CA ASN A 66 2.93 4.63 -1.73
C ASN A 66 1.63 4.16 -2.38
N GLU A 67 1.49 2.86 -2.67
CA GLU A 67 0.27 2.29 -3.22
C GLU A 67 -0.91 2.41 -2.24
N GLY A 68 -0.71 2.09 -0.95
CA GLY A 68 -1.77 2.26 0.04
C GLY A 68 -2.09 3.72 0.32
N MET A 69 -1.09 4.61 0.38
CA MET A 69 -1.34 6.05 0.53
C MET A 69 -2.09 6.64 -0.68
N ALA A 70 -1.82 6.15 -1.89
CA ALA A 70 -2.58 6.52 -3.08
C ALA A 70 -4.06 6.10 -2.98
N GLU A 71 -4.34 4.90 -2.46
CA GLU A 71 -5.71 4.45 -2.25
C GLU A 71 -6.43 5.26 -1.17
N VAL A 72 -5.77 5.59 -0.06
CA VAL A 72 -6.34 6.45 0.99
C VAL A 72 -6.59 7.86 0.47
N ALA A 73 -5.64 8.45 -0.25
CA ALA A 73 -5.80 9.78 -0.83
C ALA A 73 -7.00 9.84 -1.79
N LYS A 74 -7.19 8.82 -2.64
CA LYS A 74 -8.37 8.69 -3.50
C LYS A 74 -9.68 8.63 -2.72
N GLN A 75 -9.72 7.94 -1.57
CA GLN A 75 -10.92 7.84 -0.73
C GLN A 75 -11.34 9.20 -0.16
N HIS A 76 -10.37 10.05 0.17
CA HIS A 76 -10.61 11.35 0.78
C HIS A 76 -10.56 12.52 -0.21
N GLY A 77 -10.45 12.26 -1.52
CA GLY A 77 -10.42 13.29 -2.56
C GLY A 77 -9.10 14.07 -2.67
N PHE A 78 -8.02 13.56 -2.07
CA PHE A 78 -6.69 14.17 -2.12
C PHE A 78 -5.81 13.55 -3.21
N LYS A 79 -4.76 14.28 -3.60
CA LYS A 79 -3.70 13.77 -4.48
C LYS A 79 -2.54 13.26 -3.62
N HIS A 80 -2.15 12.00 -3.82
CA HIS A 80 -0.97 11.43 -3.19
C HIS A 80 0.30 11.84 -3.96
N ARG A 81 1.30 12.36 -3.24
CA ARG A 81 2.64 12.60 -3.78
C ARG A 81 3.55 11.45 -3.35
N GLN A 82 4.17 10.78 -4.31
CA GLN A 82 5.06 9.66 -4.02
C GLN A 82 6.19 10.09 -3.06
N VAL A 83 6.36 9.29 -2.00
CA VAL A 83 7.46 9.43 -1.05
C VAL A 83 8.62 8.58 -1.55
N GLY A 84 9.74 9.22 -1.85
CA GLY A 84 10.99 8.56 -2.21
C GLY A 84 11.83 8.19 -0.98
N PHE A 85 12.86 7.37 -1.19
CA PHE A 85 13.78 6.93 -0.14
C PHE A 85 14.38 8.11 0.66
N THR A 86 14.99 9.08 -0.03
CA THR A 86 15.53 10.28 0.61
C THR A 86 14.46 11.10 1.34
N GLY A 87 13.21 11.12 0.86
CA GLY A 87 12.12 11.83 1.52
C GLY A 87 11.67 11.18 2.83
N PHE A 88 11.76 9.86 2.94
CA PHE A 88 11.38 9.11 4.14
C PHE A 88 12.51 9.06 5.19
N PHE A 89 13.75 8.88 4.73
CA PHE A 89 14.91 8.68 5.59
C PHE A 89 15.64 9.97 6.01
N ARG A 90 15.26 11.13 5.45
CA ARG A 90 15.60 12.43 6.02
C ARG A 90 15.10 12.55 7.46
#